data_AF-A0A9X0D0W6-F1
#
_entry.id   AF-A0A9X0D0W6-F1
#
_cell.length_a   1.000
_cell.length_b   1.000
_cell.length_c   1.000
_cell.angle_alpha   90.00
_cell.angle_beta   90.00
_cell.angle_gamma   90.00
#
_symmetry.space_group_name_H-M   'P 1'
#
loop_
_entity.id
_entity.type
_entity.pdbx_description
1 polymer ?
#
loop_
_entity_poly.entity_id
_entity_poly.type
_entity_poly.pdbx_seq_one_letter_code
_entity_poly.pdbx_strand_id
1 'polypeptide(L)'
;MGNQGKHSSRFGKVQDFKDILAEIGKVALECLLKDDHVFEYDQLSAAILCDESLIIGLLQVTEYAENLRPARMVSFIHKSIQEFLAAWYITYRCVPEGNLGEIEEHARTLEDCEAWENVFQFICGLSDDGAVKVLEHLTSVRISDPTLDLSKITPDVENETDVPLCDVTYEHRRFSDLVYKSFQEVHSKAELLSHCFNCTGGSVLVNKRLTELLQKAKVKDLTQVTRSVNFHVPSQEISTLCELVECLDCLHVPLRITESSEVLTVGDFLRKFQNIGCGWCIFNSVLCFRNGQFQFLHNKVGTLLW
;
A
#
# COMPACT_ATOMS: atom_id res chain seq x y z
N MET A 1 -17.95 -37.39 -43.90
CA MET A 1 -18.76 -36.19 -43.55
C MET A 1 -19.08 -36.33 -42.07
N GLY A 2 -18.59 -35.55 -41.13
CA GLY A 2 -17.87 -34.28 -41.14
C GLY A 2 -18.33 -33.53 -39.89
N ASN A 3 -17.51 -33.52 -38.84
CA ASN A 3 -17.46 -32.40 -37.89
C ASN A 3 -16.22 -32.57 -37.00
N GLN A 4 -15.06 -32.14 -37.51
CA GLN A 4 -13.99 -31.73 -36.61
C GLN A 4 -14.44 -30.41 -36.01
N GLY A 5 -14.91 -30.45 -34.77
CA GLY A 5 -15.12 -29.27 -33.94
C GLY A 5 -13.78 -28.56 -33.81
N LYS A 6 -13.59 -27.52 -34.60
CA LYS A 6 -12.44 -26.64 -34.55
C LYS A 6 -12.59 -25.83 -33.27
N HIS A 7 -12.04 -26.31 -32.15
CA HIS A 7 -11.82 -25.47 -30.97
C HIS A 7 -10.81 -24.40 -31.39
N SER A 8 -11.32 -23.26 -31.85
CA SER A 8 -10.51 -22.09 -32.11
C SER A 8 -10.19 -21.49 -30.75
N SER A 9 -8.98 -21.73 -30.25
CA SER A 9 -8.45 -20.97 -29.11
C SER A 9 -8.52 -19.49 -29.46
N ARG A 10 -9.37 -18.75 -28.73
CA ARG A 10 -9.56 -17.33 -28.96
C ARG A 10 -8.45 -16.58 -28.23
N PHE A 11 -7.35 -16.33 -28.93
CA PHE A 11 -6.29 -15.47 -28.42
C PHE A 11 -6.77 -14.01 -28.46
N GLY A 12 -7.24 -13.50 -27.32
CA GLY A 12 -7.61 -12.10 -27.10
C GLY A 12 -6.68 -11.44 -26.07
N LYS A 13 -6.78 -10.11 -25.93
CA LYS A 13 -6.19 -9.41 -24.78
C LYS A 13 -7.01 -9.77 -23.53
N VAL A 14 -6.40 -9.70 -22.34
CA VAL A 14 -7.11 -9.99 -21.06
C VAL A 14 -8.40 -9.16 -20.92
N GLN A 15 -8.40 -7.93 -21.42
CA GLN A 15 -9.58 -7.05 -21.42
C GLN A 15 -10.76 -7.58 -22.24
N ASP A 16 -10.52 -8.43 -23.24
CA ASP A 16 -11.57 -9.07 -24.04
C ASP A 16 -12.37 -10.10 -23.20
N PHE A 17 -11.84 -10.49 -22.03
CA PHE A 17 -12.43 -11.43 -21.09
C PHE A 17 -12.91 -10.77 -19.79
N LYS A 18 -12.94 -9.43 -19.74
CA LYS A 18 -13.22 -8.66 -18.52
C LYS A 18 -14.47 -9.13 -17.78
N ASP A 19 -15.57 -9.36 -18.49
CA ASP A 19 -16.84 -9.77 -17.88
C ASP A 19 -16.78 -11.21 -17.36
N ILE A 20 -16.18 -12.13 -18.12
CA ILE A 20 -16.02 -13.54 -17.71
C ILE A 20 -15.12 -13.64 -16.47
N LEU A 21 -14.01 -12.91 -16.46
CA LEU A 21 -13.10 -12.86 -15.31
C LEU A 21 -13.76 -12.22 -14.09
N ALA A 22 -14.65 -11.24 -14.27
CA ALA A 22 -15.41 -10.67 -13.17
C ALA A 22 -16.40 -11.69 -12.57
N GLU A 23 -17.08 -12.49 -13.38
CA GLU A 23 -17.98 -13.55 -12.89
C GLU A 23 -17.21 -14.63 -12.09
N ILE A 24 -16.05 -15.08 -12.59
CA ILE A 24 -15.18 -16.00 -11.85
C ILE A 24 -14.64 -15.33 -10.58
N GLY A 25 -14.26 -14.06 -10.68
CA GLY A 25 -13.74 -13.26 -9.58
C GLY A 25 -14.74 -13.07 -8.44
N LYS A 26 -16.04 -13.00 -8.74
CA LYS A 26 -17.08 -12.97 -7.72
C LYS A 26 -17.05 -14.23 -6.86
N VAL A 27 -17.01 -15.41 -7.50
CA VAL A 27 -16.88 -16.70 -6.81
C VAL A 27 -15.57 -16.76 -6.03
N ALA A 28 -14.47 -16.26 -6.61
CA ALA A 28 -13.17 -16.21 -5.94
C ALA A 28 -13.23 -15.39 -4.64
N LEU A 29 -13.89 -14.23 -4.66
CA LEU A 29 -14.11 -13.39 -3.49
C LEU A 29 -14.97 -14.10 -2.45
N GLU A 30 -16.12 -14.66 -2.84
CA GLU A 30 -17.01 -15.41 -1.94
C GLU A 30 -16.31 -16.59 -1.25
N CYS A 31 -15.43 -17.29 -1.98
CA CYS A 31 -14.59 -18.36 -1.44
C CYS A 31 -13.54 -17.81 -0.46
N LEU A 32 -12.84 -16.71 -0.78
CA LEU A 32 -11.85 -16.10 0.12
C LEU A 32 -12.49 -15.65 1.43
N LEU A 33 -13.69 -15.07 1.38
CA LEU A 33 -14.44 -14.64 2.57
C LEU A 33 -14.79 -15.80 3.51
N LYS A 34 -14.86 -17.03 2.99
CA LYS A 34 -15.14 -18.26 3.76
C LYS A 34 -13.88 -19.05 4.11
N ASP A 35 -12.69 -18.59 3.70
CA ASP A 35 -11.43 -19.36 3.70
C ASP A 35 -11.53 -20.68 2.92
N ASP A 36 -12.46 -20.75 1.97
CA ASP A 36 -12.67 -21.89 1.10
C ASP A 36 -11.83 -21.78 -0.18
N HIS A 37 -11.29 -22.92 -0.61
CA HIS A 37 -10.43 -23.01 -1.79
C HIS A 37 -11.08 -23.82 -2.92
N VAL A 38 -12.27 -24.37 -2.63
CA VAL A 38 -13.02 -25.27 -3.48
C VAL A 38 -14.49 -24.85 -3.45
N PHE A 39 -15.16 -24.90 -4.59
CA PHE A 39 -16.57 -24.56 -4.75
C PHE A 39 -17.25 -25.56 -5.70
N GLU A 40 -18.58 -25.58 -5.69
CA GLU A 40 -19.35 -26.49 -6.55
C GLU A 40 -19.37 -25.97 -8.00
N TYR A 41 -19.26 -26.87 -8.98
CA TYR A 41 -19.20 -26.52 -10.41
C TYR A 41 -20.43 -25.73 -10.90
N ASP A 42 -21.58 -25.93 -10.25
CA ASP A 42 -22.84 -25.23 -10.56
C ASP A 42 -22.87 -23.77 -10.10
N GLN A 43 -21.92 -23.34 -9.27
CA GLN A 43 -21.72 -21.94 -8.91
C GLN A 43 -21.12 -21.13 -10.08
N LEU A 44 -20.55 -21.78 -11.10
CA LEU A 44 -20.14 -21.12 -12.34
C LEU A 44 -21.36 -20.87 -13.23
N SER A 45 -21.47 -19.64 -13.75
CA SER A 45 -22.52 -19.31 -14.70
C SER A 45 -22.39 -20.08 -16.01
N ALA A 46 -23.51 -20.35 -16.67
CA ALA A 46 -23.53 -21.06 -17.96
C ALA A 46 -22.65 -20.38 -19.04
N ALA A 47 -22.45 -19.06 -18.94
CA ALA A 47 -21.57 -18.31 -19.84
C ALA A 47 -20.09 -18.70 -19.68
N ILE A 48 -19.63 -18.97 -18.45
CA ILE A 48 -18.27 -19.46 -18.17
C ILE A 48 -18.12 -20.91 -18.65
N LEU A 49 -19.14 -21.74 -18.39
CA LEU A 49 -19.12 -23.17 -18.73
C LEU A 49 -19.15 -23.44 -20.24
N CYS A 50 -19.66 -22.51 -21.05
CA CYS A 50 -19.69 -22.64 -22.51
C CYS A 50 -18.34 -22.38 -23.19
N ASP A 51 -17.34 -21.84 -22.47
CA ASP A 51 -15.98 -21.62 -22.98
C ASP A 51 -14.96 -22.38 -22.13
N GLU A 52 -14.95 -23.72 -22.29
CA GLU A 52 -14.04 -24.64 -21.60
C GLU A 52 -12.55 -24.24 -21.71
N SER A 53 -12.18 -23.43 -22.72
CA SER A 53 -10.80 -22.98 -22.93
C SER A 53 -10.33 -21.91 -21.93
N LEU A 54 -11.25 -21.15 -21.34
CA LEU A 54 -10.97 -20.16 -20.27
C LEU A 54 -10.79 -20.78 -18.89
N ILE A 55 -11.37 -21.96 -18.69
CA ILE A 55 -11.25 -22.73 -17.43
C ILE A 55 -9.83 -23.31 -17.31
N ILE A 56 -9.18 -23.62 -18.44
CA ILE A 56 -7.83 -24.22 -18.49
C ILE A 56 -6.80 -23.19 -18.05
N GLY A 57 -6.28 -23.38 -16.83
CA GLY A 57 -5.16 -22.60 -16.27
C GLY A 57 -5.55 -21.61 -15.17
N LEU A 58 -6.85 -21.46 -14.86
CA LEU A 58 -7.31 -20.70 -13.69
C LEU A 58 -7.95 -21.62 -12.63
N LEU A 59 -8.64 -22.67 -13.11
CA LEU A 59 -9.44 -23.57 -12.30
C LEU A 59 -9.02 -25.02 -12.54
N GLN A 60 -9.12 -25.84 -11.51
CA GLN A 60 -8.97 -27.28 -11.58
C GLN A 60 -10.30 -27.93 -11.20
N VAL A 61 -10.83 -28.78 -12.07
CA VAL A 61 -12.07 -29.53 -11.81
C VAL A 61 -11.71 -30.92 -11.30
N THR A 62 -12.30 -31.33 -10.18
CA THR A 62 -12.16 -32.67 -9.60
C THR A 62 -13.53 -33.35 -9.49
N GLU A 63 -13.59 -34.60 -9.92
CA GLU A 63 -14.79 -35.45 -9.79
C GLU A 63 -14.60 -36.40 -8.60
N TYR A 64 -15.43 -36.26 -7.57
CA TYR A 64 -15.46 -37.20 -6.46
C TYR A 64 -16.50 -38.28 -6.73
N ALA A 65 -16.03 -39.44 -7.19
CA ALA A 65 -16.89 -40.58 -7.56
C ALA A 65 -17.52 -41.31 -6.36
N GLU A 66 -17.10 -41.01 -5.13
CA GLU A 66 -17.48 -41.77 -3.92
C GLU A 66 -18.67 -41.16 -3.14
N ASN A 67 -19.22 -40.02 -3.57
CA ASN A 67 -20.35 -39.36 -2.90
C ASN A 67 -21.71 -39.82 -3.46
N LEU A 68 -22.72 -39.95 -2.58
CA LEU A 68 -24.12 -40.28 -2.92
C LEU A 68 -24.75 -39.34 -3.96
N ARG A 69 -24.18 -38.14 -4.13
CA ARG A 69 -24.38 -37.25 -5.28
C ARG A 69 -22.99 -36.88 -5.81
N PRO A 70 -22.61 -37.27 -7.04
CA PRO A 70 -21.37 -36.80 -7.65
C PRO A 70 -21.46 -35.28 -7.83
N ALA A 71 -20.81 -34.53 -6.94
CA ALA A 71 -20.61 -33.10 -7.12
C ALA A 71 -19.27 -32.92 -7.83
N ARG A 72 -19.29 -32.30 -9.01
CA ARG A 72 -18.07 -31.77 -9.62
C ARG A 72 -17.63 -30.60 -8.76
N MET A 73 -16.46 -30.73 -8.16
CA MET A 73 -15.85 -29.66 -7.39
C MET A 73 -14.84 -28.93 -8.26
N VAL A 74 -14.71 -27.64 -8.01
CA VAL A 74 -13.77 -26.76 -8.71
C VAL A 74 -12.90 -26.08 -7.67
N SER A 75 -11.60 -26.07 -7.88
CA SER A 75 -10.66 -25.33 -7.05
C SER A 75 -9.86 -24.35 -7.89
N PHE A 76 -9.42 -23.25 -7.28
CA PHE A 76 -8.43 -22.39 -7.90
C PHE A 76 -7.07 -23.09 -7.92
N ILE A 77 -6.30 -22.94 -9.00
CA ILE A 77 -5.01 -23.64 -9.11
C ILE A 77 -3.95 -23.11 -8.12
N HIS A 78 -4.13 -21.89 -7.60
CA HIS A 78 -3.29 -21.29 -6.57
C HIS A 78 -4.02 -20.16 -5.85
N LYS A 79 -3.70 -19.93 -4.56
CA LYS A 79 -4.31 -18.86 -3.75
C LYS A 79 -4.12 -17.47 -4.38
N SER A 80 -2.93 -17.16 -4.89
CA SER A 80 -2.69 -15.86 -5.54
C SER A 80 -3.52 -15.63 -6.81
N ILE A 81 -3.92 -16.70 -7.51
CA ILE A 81 -4.80 -16.58 -8.68
C ILE A 81 -6.24 -16.30 -8.22
N GLN A 82 -6.67 -16.94 -7.13
CA GLN A 82 -7.94 -16.63 -6.48
C GLN A 82 -7.98 -15.16 -6.02
N GLU A 83 -6.94 -14.70 -5.33
CA GLU A 83 -6.80 -13.30 -4.87
C GLU A 83 -6.78 -12.30 -6.04
N PHE A 84 -6.08 -12.62 -7.13
CA PHE A 84 -6.08 -11.80 -8.34
C PHE A 84 -7.48 -11.72 -8.98
N LEU A 85 -8.20 -12.85 -9.08
CA LEU A 85 -9.55 -12.87 -9.65
C LEU A 85 -10.55 -12.12 -8.76
N ALA A 86 -10.44 -12.25 -7.44
CA ALA A 86 -11.23 -11.45 -6.50
C ALA A 86 -10.96 -9.95 -6.67
N ALA A 87 -9.69 -9.55 -6.75
CA ALA A 87 -9.28 -8.18 -7.05
C ALA A 87 -9.82 -7.68 -8.40
N TRP A 88 -9.84 -8.54 -9.42
CA TRP A 88 -10.43 -8.24 -10.73
C TRP A 88 -11.91 -7.91 -10.61
N TYR A 89 -12.68 -8.76 -9.93
CA TYR A 89 -14.10 -8.50 -9.68
C TYR A 89 -14.30 -7.17 -8.93
N ILE A 90 -13.59 -6.95 -7.83
CA ILE A 90 -13.70 -5.71 -7.03
C ILE A 90 -13.41 -4.50 -7.90
N THR A 91 -12.29 -4.52 -8.64
CA THR A 91 -11.86 -3.38 -9.47
C THR A 91 -12.85 -3.04 -10.57
N TYR A 92 -13.50 -4.03 -11.17
CA TYR A 92 -14.34 -3.82 -12.35
C TYR A 92 -15.85 -3.87 -12.10
N ARG A 93 -16.29 -4.23 -10.89
CA ARG A 93 -17.70 -4.26 -10.48
C ARG A 93 -17.98 -3.40 -9.25
N CYS A 94 -17.15 -3.46 -8.21
CA CYS A 94 -17.38 -2.73 -6.95
C CYS A 94 -16.84 -1.30 -6.97
N VAL A 95 -15.61 -1.10 -7.44
CA VAL A 95 -14.98 0.23 -7.50
C VAL A 95 -15.80 1.25 -8.30
N PRO A 96 -16.41 0.90 -9.46
CA PRO A 96 -17.32 1.80 -10.17
C PRO A 96 -18.58 2.20 -9.36
N GLU A 97 -18.99 1.37 -8.40
CA GLU A 97 -20.07 1.66 -7.44
C GLU A 97 -19.58 2.43 -6.21
N GLY A 98 -18.26 2.69 -6.11
CA GLY A 98 -17.64 3.55 -5.11
C GLY A 98 -17.15 2.84 -3.84
N ASN A 99 -17.10 1.51 -3.81
CA ASN A 99 -16.70 0.69 -2.66
C ASN A 99 -15.77 -0.47 -3.07
N LEU A 100 -15.20 -1.19 -2.09
CA LEU A 100 -14.40 -2.41 -2.31
C LEU A 100 -15.22 -3.71 -2.19
N GLY A 101 -16.54 -3.62 -2.12
CA GLY A 101 -17.44 -4.76 -1.91
C GLY A 101 -17.40 -5.27 -0.48
N GLU A 102 -17.67 -6.57 -0.30
CA GLU A 102 -17.78 -7.20 1.02
C GLU A 102 -16.47 -7.18 1.83
N ILE A 103 -15.32 -6.91 1.18
CA ILE A 103 -14.02 -6.82 1.86
C ILE A 103 -13.98 -5.67 2.88
N GLU A 104 -14.74 -4.58 2.70
CA GLU A 104 -14.73 -3.44 3.64
C GLU A 104 -15.26 -3.85 5.02
N GLU A 105 -16.21 -4.78 5.05
CA GLU A 105 -16.81 -5.30 6.29
C GLU A 105 -15.89 -6.32 7.00
N HIS A 106 -15.03 -6.99 6.23
CA HIS A 106 -14.15 -8.06 6.71
C HIS A 106 -12.74 -7.56 7.04
N ALA A 107 -12.26 -6.50 6.39
CA ALA A 107 -10.93 -5.91 6.57
C ALA A 107 -10.97 -4.68 7.47
N ARG A 108 -11.42 -4.82 8.74
CA ARG A 108 -11.65 -3.68 9.64
C ARG A 108 -10.49 -3.39 10.60
N THR A 109 -9.63 -4.37 10.85
CA THR A 109 -8.41 -4.21 11.65
C THR A 109 -7.17 -4.25 10.76
N LEU A 110 -6.01 -3.89 11.32
CA LEU A 110 -4.74 -4.03 10.61
C LEU A 110 -4.45 -5.50 10.26
N GLU A 111 -4.69 -6.42 11.20
CA GLU A 111 -4.53 -7.87 10.99
C GLU A 111 -5.40 -8.37 9.83
N ASP A 112 -6.67 -7.95 9.80
CA ASP A 112 -7.56 -8.33 8.72
C ASP A 112 -7.05 -7.74 7.40
N CYS A 113 -6.66 -6.46 7.36
CA CYS A 113 -6.13 -5.83 6.15
C CYS A 113 -4.86 -6.51 5.63
N GLU A 114 -3.97 -6.97 6.51
CA GLU A 114 -2.79 -7.75 6.13
C GLU A 114 -3.15 -9.12 5.55
N ALA A 115 -4.22 -9.76 6.04
CA ALA A 115 -4.73 -11.00 5.45
C ALA A 115 -5.24 -10.80 4.01
N TRP A 116 -5.66 -9.58 3.67
CA TRP A 116 -6.10 -9.16 2.33
C TRP A 116 -5.03 -8.41 1.52
N GLU A 117 -3.77 -8.37 1.99
CA GLU A 117 -2.68 -7.57 1.41
C GLU A 117 -2.49 -7.82 -0.10
N ASN A 118 -2.54 -9.08 -0.55
CA ASN A 118 -2.38 -9.43 -1.97
C ASN A 118 -3.54 -8.90 -2.82
N VAL A 119 -4.78 -8.99 -2.31
CA VAL A 119 -5.96 -8.48 -3.02
C VAL A 119 -5.87 -6.96 -3.18
N PHE A 120 -5.47 -6.24 -2.13
CA PHE A 120 -5.23 -4.80 -2.20
C PHE A 120 -4.13 -4.43 -3.21
N GLN A 121 -2.99 -5.13 -3.20
CA GLN A 121 -1.94 -4.95 -4.19
C GLN A 121 -2.44 -5.14 -5.62
N PHE A 122 -3.22 -6.20 -5.88
CA PHE A 122 -3.79 -6.43 -7.21
C PHE A 122 -4.80 -5.36 -7.60
N ILE A 123 -5.68 -4.91 -6.70
CA ILE A 123 -6.62 -3.80 -6.99
C ILE A 123 -5.85 -2.54 -7.37
N CYS A 124 -4.81 -2.18 -6.60
CA CYS A 124 -3.96 -1.02 -6.89
C CYS A 124 -3.23 -1.13 -8.24
N GLY A 125 -2.79 -2.33 -8.61
CA GLY A 125 -2.13 -2.59 -9.90
C GLY A 125 -3.09 -2.70 -11.08
N LEU A 126 -4.39 -2.92 -10.85
CA LEU A 126 -5.39 -3.03 -11.91
C LEU A 126 -5.99 -1.69 -12.31
N SER A 127 -6.11 -0.73 -11.37
CA SER A 127 -6.67 0.60 -11.64
C SER A 127 -6.26 1.64 -10.61
N ASP A 128 -5.99 2.87 -11.07
CA ASP A 128 -5.75 4.02 -10.18
C ASP A 128 -6.98 4.34 -9.31
N ASP A 129 -8.21 4.22 -9.84
CA ASP A 129 -9.44 4.40 -9.04
C ASP A 129 -9.56 3.32 -7.96
N GLY A 130 -9.13 2.10 -8.27
CA GLY A 130 -9.05 1.01 -7.30
C GLY A 130 -8.03 1.30 -6.20
N ALA A 131 -6.85 1.82 -6.58
CA ALA A 131 -5.84 2.24 -5.64
C ALA A 131 -6.32 3.34 -4.70
N VAL A 132 -7.04 4.35 -5.22
CA VAL A 132 -7.66 5.40 -4.39
C VAL A 132 -8.61 4.78 -3.38
N LYS A 133 -9.46 3.84 -3.79
CA LYS A 133 -10.40 3.15 -2.88
C LYS A 133 -9.70 2.34 -1.79
N VAL A 134 -8.62 1.63 -2.14
CA VAL A 134 -7.80 0.91 -1.15
C VAL A 134 -7.18 1.89 -0.14
N LEU A 135 -6.63 3.01 -0.60
CA LEU A 135 -6.05 4.03 0.28
C LEU A 135 -7.10 4.69 1.18
N GLU A 136 -8.31 4.95 0.66
CA GLU A 136 -9.45 5.46 1.45
C GLU A 136 -9.89 4.46 2.53
N HIS A 137 -9.93 3.17 2.20
CA HIS A 137 -10.25 2.11 3.17
C HIS A 137 -9.20 2.01 4.28
N LEU A 138 -7.92 1.95 3.91
CA LEU A 138 -6.80 1.95 4.87
C LEU A 138 -6.77 3.23 5.73
N THR A 139 -7.15 4.38 5.16
CA THR A 139 -7.35 5.63 5.91
C THR A 139 -8.40 5.46 7.00
N SER A 140 -9.53 4.84 6.67
CA SER A 140 -10.64 4.61 7.61
C SER A 140 -10.22 3.65 8.74
N VAL A 141 -9.44 2.62 8.43
CA VAL A 141 -8.86 1.70 9.42
C VAL A 141 -7.92 2.45 10.37
N ARG A 142 -7.01 3.27 9.85
CA ARG A 142 -6.11 4.12 10.67
C ARG A 142 -6.89 5.09 11.57
N ILE A 143 -7.95 5.70 11.07
CA ILE A 143 -8.77 6.64 11.85
C ILE A 143 -9.51 5.90 12.98
N SER A 144 -9.94 4.67 12.72
CA SER A 144 -10.66 3.84 13.68
C SER A 144 -9.76 3.27 14.78
N ASP A 145 -8.47 3.05 14.48
CA ASP A 145 -7.46 2.63 15.44
C ASP A 145 -6.31 3.65 15.53
N PRO A 146 -6.36 4.58 16.52
CA PRO A 146 -5.33 5.59 16.71
C PRO A 146 -3.92 5.05 16.96
N THR A 147 -3.76 3.77 17.32
CA THR A 147 -2.42 3.16 17.52
C THR A 147 -1.67 2.94 16.21
N LEU A 148 -2.37 3.01 15.08
CA LEU A 148 -1.81 2.95 13.72
C LEU A 148 -1.42 4.34 13.20
N ASP A 149 -1.93 5.40 13.83
CA ASP A 149 -1.84 6.76 13.32
C ASP A 149 -0.55 7.44 13.76
N LEU A 150 0.49 7.30 12.92
CA LEU A 150 1.79 7.92 13.12
C LEU A 150 1.72 9.45 13.30
N SER A 151 0.69 10.10 12.76
CA SER A 151 0.51 11.55 12.94
C SER A 151 0.30 11.94 14.41
N LYS A 152 -0.21 11.02 15.26
CA LYS A 152 -0.45 11.25 16.68
C LYS A 152 0.81 11.35 17.52
N ILE A 153 1.94 10.85 17.02
CA ILE A 153 3.24 10.98 17.69
C ILE A 153 4.10 12.13 17.15
N THR A 154 3.58 12.91 16.20
CA THR A 154 4.27 14.09 15.69
C THR A 154 3.95 15.28 16.61
N PRO A 155 4.95 15.99 17.16
CA PRO A 155 4.71 17.17 17.99
C PRO A 155 4.05 18.28 17.15
N ASP A 156 3.15 19.02 17.77
CA ASP A 156 2.61 20.24 17.18
C ASP A 156 3.59 21.39 17.37
N VAL A 157 4.47 21.55 16.39
CA VAL A 157 5.59 22.50 16.41
C VAL A 157 5.13 23.96 16.52
N GLU A 158 3.88 24.27 16.16
CA GLU A 158 3.33 25.62 16.30
C GLU A 158 2.96 25.97 17.75
N ASN A 159 2.76 24.97 18.61
CA ASN A 159 2.21 25.16 19.95
C ASN A 159 3.12 24.69 21.10
N GLU A 160 4.03 23.73 20.90
CA GLU A 160 4.83 23.17 22.00
C GLU A 160 6.27 22.84 21.59
N THR A 161 7.23 23.66 22.03
CA THR A 161 8.65 23.58 21.66
C THR A 161 9.48 22.55 22.47
N ASP A 162 8.89 21.83 23.42
CA ASP A 162 9.64 20.94 24.35
C ASP A 162 9.02 19.53 24.52
N VAL A 163 8.10 19.09 23.65
CA VAL A 163 7.55 17.73 23.71
C VAL A 163 8.53 16.71 23.10
N PRO A 164 8.93 15.66 23.83
CA PRO A 164 9.77 14.59 23.29
C PRO A 164 9.01 13.81 22.19
N LEU A 165 9.67 13.52 21.07
CA LEU A 165 9.16 12.62 20.04
C LEU A 165 8.95 11.24 20.65
N CYS A 166 7.74 10.71 20.53
CA CYS A 166 7.47 9.34 20.92
C CYS A 166 8.12 8.35 19.94
N ASP A 167 8.33 7.13 20.40
CA ASP A 167 8.90 6.08 19.56
C ASP A 167 7.91 5.58 18.50
N VAL A 168 8.45 5.25 17.32
CA VAL A 168 7.71 4.55 16.28
C VAL A 168 7.46 3.11 16.74
N THR A 169 6.19 2.79 16.99
CA THR A 169 5.75 1.45 17.42
C THR A 169 5.85 0.42 16.30
N TYR A 170 5.70 -0.86 16.66
CA TYR A 170 5.61 -1.95 15.70
C TYR A 170 4.40 -1.82 14.76
N GLU A 171 3.25 -1.40 15.30
CA GLU A 171 2.02 -1.21 14.52
C GLU A 171 2.14 -0.09 13.49
N HIS A 172 2.80 1.03 13.82
CA HIS A 172 3.11 2.07 12.83
C HIS A 172 3.90 1.54 11.64
N ARG A 173 4.85 0.61 11.89
CA ARG A 173 5.68 0.00 10.84
C ARG A 173 4.86 -0.93 9.96
N ARG A 174 4.04 -1.79 10.56
CA ARG A 174 3.14 -2.72 9.86
C ARG A 174 2.16 -1.97 8.97
N PHE A 175 1.45 -1.00 9.53
CA PHE A 175 0.51 -0.18 8.75
C PHE A 175 1.22 0.56 7.61
N SER A 176 2.37 1.16 7.86
CA SER A 176 3.14 1.85 6.81
C SER A 176 3.60 0.90 5.69
N ASP A 177 4.08 -0.30 6.03
CA ASP A 177 4.51 -1.28 5.02
C ASP A 177 3.33 -1.77 4.17
N LEU A 178 2.16 -2.00 4.77
CA LEU A 178 0.93 -2.35 4.04
C LEU A 178 0.51 -1.25 3.05
N VAL A 179 0.52 0.01 3.48
CA VAL A 179 0.23 1.17 2.62
C VAL A 179 1.22 1.25 1.46
N TYR A 180 2.52 1.12 1.75
CA TYR A 180 3.56 1.24 0.72
C TYR A 180 3.57 0.08 -0.25
N LYS A 181 3.31 -1.15 0.20
CA LYS A 181 3.15 -2.31 -0.69
C LYS A 181 1.98 -2.14 -1.63
N SER A 182 0.83 -1.70 -1.10
CA SER A 182 -0.34 -1.40 -1.93
C SER A 182 -0.04 -0.29 -2.94
N PHE A 183 0.60 0.80 -2.50
CA PHE A 183 0.97 1.91 -3.38
C PHE A 183 2.06 1.56 -4.42
N GLN A 184 2.89 0.56 -4.13
CA GLN A 184 3.93 0.11 -5.04
C GLN A 184 3.38 -0.38 -6.38
N GLU A 185 2.19 -0.98 -6.36
CA GLU A 185 1.57 -1.55 -7.55
C GLU A 185 0.86 -0.50 -8.42
N VAL A 186 0.60 0.70 -7.88
CA VAL A 186 -0.03 1.82 -8.60
C VAL A 186 0.72 2.16 -9.87
N HIS A 187 0.02 2.36 -10.98
CA HIS A 187 0.62 2.79 -12.23
C HIS A 187 1.00 4.28 -12.20
N SER A 188 0.05 5.15 -11.86
CA SER A 188 0.22 6.61 -11.83
C SER A 188 0.76 7.09 -10.48
N LYS A 189 1.99 6.66 -10.15
CA LYS A 189 2.59 6.93 -8.83
C LYS A 189 2.75 8.42 -8.52
N ALA A 190 3.03 9.26 -9.52
CA ALA A 190 3.20 10.69 -9.27
C ALA A 190 1.87 11.35 -8.90
N GLU A 191 0.81 10.94 -9.59
CA GLU A 191 -0.55 11.47 -9.48
C GLU A 191 -1.21 11.07 -8.14
N LEU A 192 -0.98 9.83 -7.69
CA LEU A 192 -1.59 9.30 -6.47
C LEU A 192 -0.74 9.42 -5.20
N LEU A 193 0.46 9.98 -5.27
CA LEU A 193 1.32 10.10 -4.09
C LEU A 193 0.69 10.91 -2.96
N SER A 194 -0.09 11.94 -3.28
CA SER A 194 -0.84 12.72 -2.30
C SER A 194 -1.86 11.86 -1.53
N HIS A 195 -2.51 10.90 -2.20
CA HIS A 195 -3.42 9.95 -1.56
C HIS A 195 -2.65 9.00 -0.62
N CYS A 196 -1.45 8.55 -1.03
CA CYS A 196 -0.59 7.75 -0.16
C CYS A 196 -0.20 8.50 1.11
N PHE A 197 0.16 9.79 1.01
CA PHE A 197 0.48 10.62 2.17
C PHE A 197 -0.73 10.88 3.06
N ASN A 198 -1.89 11.15 2.46
CA ASN A 198 -3.13 11.35 3.20
C ASN A 198 -3.56 10.06 3.94
N CYS A 199 -3.30 8.91 3.34
CA CYS A 199 -3.59 7.59 3.93
C CYS A 199 -2.89 7.41 5.29
N THR A 200 -1.68 7.94 5.46
CA THR A 200 -0.92 7.88 6.70
C THR A 200 -1.12 9.11 7.60
N GLY A 201 -2.14 9.93 7.33
CA GLY A 201 -2.42 11.15 8.11
C GLY A 201 -1.39 12.26 7.86
N GLY A 202 -0.75 12.28 6.70
CA GLY A 202 0.32 13.23 6.37
C GLY A 202 1.60 12.99 7.16
N SER A 203 1.75 11.84 7.82
CA SER A 203 2.97 11.46 8.54
C SER A 203 3.43 10.10 8.01
N VAL A 204 4.57 10.09 7.32
CA VAL A 204 5.09 8.93 6.62
C VAL A 204 6.33 8.40 7.32
N LEU A 205 6.41 7.08 7.46
CA LEU A 205 7.60 6.42 7.99
C LEU A 205 8.65 6.27 6.89
N VAL A 206 9.84 6.82 7.11
CA VAL A 206 10.97 6.70 6.21
C VAL A 206 11.60 5.33 6.35
N ASN A 207 11.59 4.59 5.24
CA ASN A 207 12.30 3.35 5.04
C ASN A 207 12.73 3.26 3.57
N LYS A 208 13.55 2.26 3.24
CA LYS A 208 14.05 2.06 1.86
C LYS A 208 12.93 2.00 0.82
N ARG A 209 11.80 1.35 1.14
CA ARG A 209 10.66 1.21 0.23
C ARG A 209 10.05 2.57 -0.11
N LEU A 210 9.83 3.44 0.87
CA LEU A 210 9.33 4.80 0.62
C LEU A 210 10.26 5.57 -0.32
N THR A 211 11.57 5.54 -0.06
CA THR A 211 12.55 6.23 -0.91
C THR A 211 12.50 5.73 -2.35
N GLU A 212 12.43 4.41 -2.56
CA GLU A 212 12.27 3.83 -3.91
C GLU A 212 10.95 4.26 -4.58
N LEU A 213 9.86 4.39 -3.81
CA LEU A 213 8.57 4.86 -4.32
C LEU A 213 8.63 6.32 -4.75
N LEU A 214 9.26 7.20 -3.96
CA LEU A 214 9.43 8.62 -4.29
C LEU A 214 10.30 8.80 -5.55
N GLN A 215 11.36 8.01 -5.68
CA GLN A 215 12.21 7.99 -6.88
C GLN A 215 11.43 7.53 -8.12
N LYS A 216 10.63 6.45 -8.00
CA LYS A 216 9.78 5.95 -9.10
C LYS A 216 8.69 6.96 -9.48
N ALA A 217 8.15 7.68 -8.50
CA ALA A 217 7.21 8.78 -8.71
C ALA A 217 7.89 10.04 -9.30
N LYS A 218 9.23 10.10 -9.37
CA LYS A 218 10.03 11.21 -9.89
C LYS A 218 9.71 12.55 -9.20
N VAL A 219 9.43 12.50 -7.90
CA VAL A 219 9.11 13.67 -7.09
C VAL A 219 10.38 14.47 -6.88
N LYS A 220 10.40 15.71 -7.37
CA LYS A 220 11.47 16.68 -7.11
C LYS A 220 11.02 17.87 -6.29
N ASP A 221 9.71 18.12 -6.26
CA ASP A 221 9.12 19.28 -5.63
C ASP A 221 7.86 18.83 -4.89
N LEU A 222 7.93 18.77 -3.57
CA LEU A 222 6.81 18.36 -2.72
C LEU A 222 5.64 19.34 -2.78
N THR A 223 5.84 20.61 -3.17
CA THR A 223 4.75 21.59 -3.27
C THR A 223 3.71 21.19 -4.31
N GLN A 224 4.09 20.37 -5.29
CA GLN A 224 3.20 19.82 -6.32
C GLN A 224 2.39 18.62 -5.83
N VAL A 225 2.82 17.99 -4.74
CA VAL A 225 2.22 16.76 -4.19
C VAL A 225 1.33 17.08 -2.98
N THR A 226 1.83 17.88 -2.04
CA THR A 226 1.15 18.17 -0.78
C THR A 226 1.52 19.55 -0.25
N ARG A 227 0.66 20.13 0.60
CA ARG A 227 0.99 21.33 1.38
C ARG A 227 1.83 21.01 2.61
N SER A 228 1.67 19.80 3.15
CA SER A 228 2.37 19.38 4.35
C SER A 228 2.56 17.87 4.41
N VAL A 229 3.73 17.44 4.88
CA VAL A 229 4.01 16.03 5.20
C VAL A 229 5.13 15.95 6.25
N ASN A 230 5.05 15.01 7.17
CA ASN A 230 6.07 14.73 8.18
C ASN A 230 6.75 13.41 7.85
N PHE A 231 8.05 13.43 7.62
CA PHE A 231 8.86 12.24 7.38
C PHE A 231 9.50 11.79 8.68
N HIS A 232 8.97 10.73 9.28
CA HIS A 232 9.51 10.11 10.50
C HIS A 232 10.68 9.21 10.15
N VAL A 233 11.84 9.47 10.73
CA VAL A 233 13.10 8.77 10.45
C VAL A 233 13.53 8.06 11.73
N PRO A 234 13.38 6.72 11.79
CA PRO A 234 13.90 5.93 12.89
C PRO A 234 15.44 6.01 12.96
N SER A 235 15.99 5.92 14.17
CA SER A 235 17.43 6.06 14.42
C SER A 235 18.33 5.11 13.60
N GLN A 236 17.81 3.97 13.17
CA GLN A 236 18.53 2.95 12.42
C GLN A 236 18.61 3.24 10.91
N GLU A 237 17.92 4.28 10.43
CA GLU A 237 17.68 4.56 9.00
C GLU A 237 18.38 5.85 8.51
N ILE A 238 19.52 6.22 9.10
CA ILE A 238 20.25 7.45 8.76
C ILE A 238 20.70 7.46 7.29
N SER A 239 21.12 6.31 6.75
CA SER A 239 21.43 6.17 5.32
C SER A 239 20.22 6.51 4.47
N THR A 240 19.05 6.03 4.87
CA THR A 240 17.78 6.24 4.19
C THR A 240 17.32 7.70 4.28
N LEU A 241 17.66 8.42 5.35
CA LEU A 241 17.48 9.88 5.42
C LEU A 241 18.32 10.62 4.38
N CYS A 242 19.57 10.21 4.15
CA CYS A 242 20.42 10.82 3.13
C CYS A 242 19.82 10.60 1.74
N GLU A 243 19.41 9.37 1.44
CA GLU A 243 18.76 9.03 0.16
C GLU A 243 17.43 9.79 -0.03
N LEU A 244 16.65 9.97 1.03
CA LEU A 244 15.42 10.77 1.00
C LEU A 244 15.69 12.24 0.66
N VAL A 245 16.65 12.85 1.35
CA VAL A 245 17.00 14.27 1.16
C VAL A 245 17.57 14.51 -0.24
N GLU A 246 18.35 13.57 -0.77
CA GLU A 246 18.82 13.59 -2.15
C GLU A 246 17.66 13.42 -3.15
N CYS A 247 16.73 12.48 -2.89
CA CYS A 247 15.55 12.28 -3.72
C CYS A 247 14.68 13.53 -3.83
N LEU A 248 14.54 14.27 -2.73
CA LEU A 248 13.75 15.50 -2.63
C LEU A 248 14.52 16.76 -3.06
N ASP A 249 15.79 16.63 -3.48
CA ASP A 249 16.70 17.73 -3.80
C ASP A 249 16.72 18.83 -2.72
N CYS A 250 16.69 18.44 -1.44
CA CYS A 250 16.54 19.39 -0.33
C CYS A 250 17.82 19.64 0.48
N LEU A 251 18.99 19.16 0.00
CA LEU A 251 20.29 19.37 0.65
C LEU A 251 20.63 20.84 0.91
N HIS A 252 20.21 21.72 0.00
CA HIS A 252 20.50 23.15 0.04
C HIS A 252 19.48 23.96 0.87
N VAL A 253 18.41 23.31 1.33
CA VAL A 253 17.31 24.00 2.02
C VAL A 253 17.78 24.43 3.42
N PRO A 254 17.48 25.68 3.83
CA PRO A 254 17.69 26.13 5.19
C PRO A 254 16.93 25.24 6.20
N LEU A 255 17.67 24.73 7.18
CA LEU A 255 17.17 23.87 8.24
C LEU A 255 17.13 24.65 9.55
N ARG A 256 15.94 24.77 10.13
CA ARG A 256 15.79 25.29 11.50
C ARG A 256 15.79 24.12 12.48
N ILE A 257 16.76 24.13 13.39
CA ILE A 257 16.89 23.15 14.49
C ILE A 257 16.21 23.72 15.75
N THR A 258 16.54 24.96 16.11
CA THR A 258 15.87 25.75 17.17
C THR A 258 15.75 27.22 16.74
N GLU A 259 14.85 28.01 17.37
CA GLU A 259 14.67 29.44 17.05
C GLU A 259 15.94 30.29 17.23
N SER A 260 16.87 29.87 18.11
CA SER A 260 18.12 30.56 18.42
C SER A 260 19.36 29.99 17.74
N SER A 261 19.22 28.89 16.98
CA SER A 261 20.34 28.26 16.27
C SER A 261 20.73 29.00 14.99
N GLU A 262 22.03 28.96 14.66
CA GLU A 262 22.50 29.38 13.34
C GLU A 262 21.84 28.51 12.26
N VAL A 263 21.32 29.13 11.20
CA VAL A 263 20.62 28.42 10.12
C VAL A 263 21.63 27.57 9.35
N LEU A 264 21.57 26.25 9.54
CA LEU A 264 22.35 25.27 8.77
C LEU A 264 21.57 24.83 7.54
N THR A 265 22.24 24.38 6.49
CA THR A 265 21.55 23.63 5.42
C THR A 265 21.29 22.20 5.87
N VAL A 266 20.32 21.51 5.26
CA VAL A 266 20.10 20.07 5.50
C VAL A 266 21.38 19.27 5.23
N GLY A 267 22.11 19.59 4.15
CA GLY A 267 23.37 18.94 3.82
C GLY A 267 24.48 19.18 4.83
N ASP A 268 24.59 20.39 5.40
CA ASP A 268 25.54 20.67 6.47
C ASP A 268 25.19 19.92 7.75
N PHE A 269 23.90 19.84 8.08
CA PHE A 269 23.42 19.04 9.20
C PHE A 269 23.79 17.56 9.01
N LEU A 270 23.44 16.95 7.87
CA LEU A 270 23.73 15.53 7.61
C LEU A 270 25.23 15.22 7.67
N ARG A 271 26.07 16.10 7.13
CA ARG A 271 27.53 15.94 7.17
C ARG A 271 28.08 16.01 8.59
N LYS A 272 27.64 17.00 9.38
CA LYS A 272 28.02 17.10 10.79
C LYS A 272 27.52 15.89 11.56
N PHE A 273 26.30 15.45 11.28
CA PHE A 273 25.65 14.31 11.91
C PHE A 273 26.41 12.98 11.66
N GLN A 274 26.78 12.71 10.41
CA GLN A 274 27.58 11.54 10.02
C GLN A 274 28.96 11.55 10.70
N ASN A 275 29.60 12.72 10.82
CA ASN A 275 30.92 12.87 11.44
C ASN A 275 30.91 12.67 12.97
N ILE A 276 29.75 12.82 13.62
CA ILE A 276 29.60 12.59 15.07
C ILE A 276 29.60 11.09 15.42
N GLY A 277 29.34 10.21 14.44
CA GLY A 277 29.71 8.79 14.52
C GLY A 277 29.23 8.08 15.78
N CYS A 278 27.94 8.16 16.10
CA CYS A 278 27.38 7.45 17.25
C CYS A 278 26.50 6.29 16.79
N GLY A 279 27.11 5.11 16.60
CA GLY A 279 26.39 3.87 16.27
C GLY A 279 25.45 3.34 17.37
N TRP A 280 25.39 4.05 18.51
CA TRP A 280 24.58 3.71 19.68
C TRP A 280 23.53 4.80 20.00
N CYS A 281 23.48 5.89 19.22
CA CYS A 281 22.55 6.97 19.47
C CYS A 281 21.19 6.62 18.89
N ILE A 282 20.25 6.31 19.77
CA ILE A 282 18.84 6.15 19.44
C ILE A 282 18.23 7.56 19.47
N PHE A 283 18.12 8.19 18.30
CA PHE A 283 17.35 9.43 18.16
C PHE A 283 16.33 9.21 17.07
N ASN A 284 15.05 9.45 17.40
CA ASN A 284 14.05 9.64 16.38
C ASN A 284 14.18 11.06 15.85
N SER A 285 13.94 11.21 14.56
CA SER A 285 13.86 12.52 13.94
C SER A 285 12.68 12.61 13.00
N VAL A 286 12.21 13.83 12.78
CA VAL A 286 11.12 14.12 11.88
C VAL A 286 11.56 15.25 10.97
N LEU A 287 11.58 15.01 9.66
CA LEU A 287 11.72 16.05 8.66
C LEU A 287 10.31 16.51 8.26
N CYS A 288 9.91 17.67 8.71
CA CYS A 288 8.63 18.29 8.39
C CYS A 288 8.76 19.12 7.11
N PHE A 289 7.80 18.97 6.21
CA PHE A 289 7.58 19.88 5.08
C PHE A 289 6.24 20.59 5.29
N ARG A 290 6.23 21.93 5.25
CA ARG A 290 5.01 22.75 5.34
C ARG A 290 5.13 23.98 4.43
N ASN A 291 4.17 24.16 3.53
CA ASN A 291 4.07 25.34 2.65
C ASN A 291 5.38 25.70 1.93
N GLY A 292 6.12 24.70 1.43
CA GLY A 292 7.38 24.90 0.72
C GLY A 292 8.62 25.05 1.61
N GLN A 293 8.48 24.94 2.94
CA GLN A 293 9.59 25.03 3.89
C GLN A 293 9.83 23.69 4.59
N PHE A 294 11.10 23.38 4.84
CA PHE A 294 11.50 22.21 5.63
C PHE A 294 11.91 22.62 7.05
N GLN A 295 11.59 21.76 8.01
CA GLN A 295 11.99 21.86 9.40
C GLN A 295 12.40 20.48 9.92
N PHE A 296 13.42 20.42 10.78
CA PHE A 296 13.88 19.15 11.33
C PHE A 296 13.72 19.15 12.85
N LEU A 297 13.01 18.14 13.33
CA LEU A 297 12.80 17.88 14.75
C LEU A 297 13.59 16.64 15.12
N HIS A 298 14.18 16.64 16.31
CA HIS A 298 14.84 15.47 16.86
C HIS A 298 14.68 15.44 18.37
N ASN A 299 14.79 14.26 18.97
CA ASN A 299 14.89 14.17 20.42
C ASN A 299 16.22 14.77 20.90
N LYS A 300 16.18 15.59 21.97
CA LYS A 300 17.37 15.96 22.72
C LYS A 300 17.93 14.69 23.37
N VAL A 301 18.92 14.07 22.75
CA VAL A 301 19.75 13.07 23.43
C VAL A 301 20.77 13.83 24.26
N GLY A 302 20.86 13.51 25.56
CA GLY A 302 21.81 14.10 26.47
C GLY A 302 23.22 14.15 25.85
N THR A 303 23.81 15.35 25.84
CA THR A 303 25.19 15.61 25.40
C THR A 303 25.47 15.52 23.89
N LEU A 304 24.54 15.99 23.04
CA LEU A 304 24.95 16.60 21.77
C LEU A 304 24.88 18.11 21.92
N LEU A 305 25.99 18.67 22.42
CA LEU A 305 26.24 20.12 22.37
C LEU A 305 26.42 20.50 20.90
N TRP A 306 25.40 21.17 20.35
CA TRP A 306 25.49 21.93 19.11
C TRP A 306 25.72 23.40 19.45
#